data_AF-A0A3D6AJJ9-F1
#
_entry.id   AF-A0A3D6AJJ9-F1
#
_cell.length_a   1.000
_cell.length_b   1.000
_cell.length_c   1.000
_cell.angle_alpha   90.00
_cell.angle_beta   90.00
_cell.angle_gamma   90.00
#
_symmetry.space_group_name_H-M   'P 1'
#
loop_
_entity.id
_entity.type
_entity.pdbx_description
1 polymer ?
#
loop_
_entity_poly.entity_id
_entity_poly.type
_entity_poly.pdbx_seq_one_letter_code
_entity_poly.pdbx_strand_id
1 'polypeptide(L)'
;MPMPMPKRSATSRRSMRKSGYKIAAVLVVLAILAGGQALHEMLANGSAGHLDKADCADCHLGGKNVTVQQAGMLVASQEALCSKCHPAAIKVSHPSGFQPRTRPVAMYPLDWKGDLTCSTCHAVHGRGPGLMRGTKLGRELCLACHDADFFRKMRDGGASLMVGHLSKGIDSNAPALDSYSRQCMECHGQSGDPRLATLVDKNGVARHASRSINHPVGVNYQQATNFGGYRPRRVVERKLLLPDGLVSCVSCHHGYLKEHGKLIVTQAGSKLCYECHDI
;
A
#
# COMPACT_ATOMS: atom_id res chain seq x y z
N MET A 1 -11.26 -70.31 64.85
CA MET A 1 -11.12 -68.90 65.29
C MET A 1 -9.66 -68.68 65.62
N PRO A 2 -8.92 -67.69 65.10
CA PRO A 2 -9.25 -66.53 64.26
C PRO A 2 -8.83 -66.69 62.79
N MET A 3 -9.48 -66.00 61.86
CA MET A 3 -9.09 -65.99 60.44
C MET A 3 -7.94 -64.98 60.18
N PRO A 4 -6.92 -65.34 59.38
CA PRO A 4 -5.79 -64.46 59.11
C PRO A 4 -6.13 -63.42 58.03
N MET A 5 -5.77 -62.16 58.30
CA MET A 5 -5.86 -61.07 57.32
C MET A 5 -4.79 -61.19 56.22
N PRO A 6 -5.10 -60.80 54.98
CA PRO A 6 -4.14 -60.80 53.88
C PRO A 6 -3.16 -59.61 53.98
N LYS A 7 -1.85 -59.92 53.86
CA LYS A 7 -0.76 -58.93 53.80
C LYS A 7 -0.84 -58.14 52.48
N ARG A 8 -0.92 -56.80 52.58
CA ARG A 8 -0.81 -55.90 51.42
C ARG A 8 0.65 -55.81 50.94
N SER A 9 0.84 -56.08 49.66
CA SER A 9 2.11 -56.06 48.90
C SER A 9 2.63 -54.63 48.67
N ALA A 10 3.90 -54.39 48.99
CA ALA A 10 4.58 -53.09 48.93
C ALA A 10 5.47 -52.91 47.68
N THR A 11 4.96 -53.19 46.48
CA THR A 11 5.76 -53.18 45.23
C THR A 11 5.37 -52.11 44.18
N SER A 12 4.51 -51.14 44.50
CA SER A 12 3.97 -50.20 43.49
C SER A 12 4.68 -48.82 43.38
N ARG A 13 5.51 -48.39 44.35
CA ARG A 13 6.01 -46.98 44.36
C ARG A 13 7.27 -46.68 43.53
N ARG A 14 7.99 -47.67 42.99
CA ARG A 14 9.29 -47.44 42.33
C ARG A 14 9.22 -47.20 40.81
N SER A 15 8.10 -47.52 40.17
CA SER A 15 7.94 -47.40 38.69
C SER A 15 7.57 -45.97 38.23
N MET A 16 6.78 -45.22 39.01
CA MET A 16 6.30 -43.88 38.61
C MET A 16 7.41 -42.81 38.50
N ARG A 17 8.50 -42.92 39.27
CA ARG A 17 9.57 -41.91 39.24
C ARG A 17 10.39 -41.91 37.95
N LYS A 18 10.55 -43.06 37.27
CA LYS A 18 11.36 -43.14 36.03
C LYS A 18 10.60 -42.61 34.80
N SER A 19 9.27 -42.61 34.82
CA SER A 19 8.45 -42.12 33.71
C SER A 19 8.36 -40.59 33.70
N GLY A 20 8.32 -39.94 34.87
CA GLY A 20 8.26 -38.48 34.99
C GLY A 20 9.47 -37.76 34.38
N TYR A 21 10.68 -38.31 34.53
CA TYR A 21 11.89 -37.70 33.97
C TYR A 21 11.93 -37.76 32.43
N LYS A 22 11.38 -38.80 31.81
CA LYS A 22 11.32 -38.89 30.34
C LYS A 22 10.33 -37.88 29.77
N ILE A 23 9.18 -37.70 30.41
CA ILE A 23 8.18 -36.71 29.99
C ILE A 23 8.73 -35.28 30.17
N ALA A 24 9.37 -34.99 31.31
CA ALA A 24 9.99 -33.69 31.54
C ALA A 24 11.09 -33.36 30.52
N ALA A 25 11.95 -34.33 30.19
CA ALA A 25 13.01 -34.13 29.18
C ALA A 25 12.44 -33.86 27.78
N VAL A 26 11.38 -34.56 27.37
CA VAL A 26 10.71 -34.32 26.08
C VAL A 26 10.07 -32.94 26.03
N LEU A 27 9.42 -32.50 27.12
CA LEU A 27 8.81 -31.17 27.20
C LEU A 27 9.86 -30.04 27.14
N VAL A 28 11.03 -30.22 27.75
CA VAL A 28 12.14 -29.25 27.67
C VAL A 28 12.69 -29.16 26.25
N VAL A 29 12.91 -30.29 25.57
CA VAL A 29 13.38 -30.29 24.17
C VAL A 29 12.36 -29.62 23.25
N LEU A 30 11.07 -29.90 23.41
CA LEU A 30 10.01 -29.25 22.64
C LEU A 30 9.94 -27.74 22.90
N ALA A 31 10.13 -27.30 24.16
CA ALA A 31 10.17 -25.88 24.49
C ALA A 31 11.39 -25.18 23.86
N ILE A 32 12.56 -25.83 23.83
CA ILE A 32 13.77 -25.30 23.18
C ILE A 32 13.57 -25.20 21.66
N LEU A 33 12.97 -26.22 21.02
CA LEU A 33 12.71 -26.21 19.59
C LEU A 33 11.67 -25.13 19.20
N ALA A 34 10.59 -25.01 19.96
CA ALA A 34 9.57 -23.97 19.75
C ALA A 34 10.15 -22.56 19.98
N GLY A 35 10.96 -22.38 21.03
CA GLY A 35 11.66 -21.13 21.29
C GLY A 35 12.68 -20.76 20.21
N GLY A 36 13.40 -21.75 19.67
CA GLY A 36 14.34 -21.58 18.56
C GLY A 36 13.67 -21.17 17.25
N GLN A 37 12.51 -21.76 16.92
CA GLN A 37 11.72 -21.38 15.75
C GLN A 37 11.16 -19.96 15.86
N ALA A 38 10.60 -19.59 17.02
CA ALA A 38 10.11 -18.24 17.26
C ALA A 38 11.24 -17.20 17.15
N LEU A 39 12.42 -17.49 17.71
CA LEU A 39 13.58 -16.60 17.60
C LEU A 39 14.10 -16.49 16.16
N HIS A 40 14.10 -17.58 15.39
CA HIS A 40 14.50 -17.57 13.99
C HIS A 40 13.52 -16.77 13.13
N GLU A 41 12.21 -16.89 13.35
CA GLU A 41 11.21 -16.06 12.66
C GLU A 41 11.33 -14.58 13.02
N MET A 42 11.60 -14.25 14.29
CA MET A 42 11.84 -12.86 14.71
C MET A 42 13.12 -12.26 14.10
N LEU A 43 14.17 -13.06 13.93
CA LEU A 43 15.42 -12.63 13.29
C LEU A 43 15.32 -12.60 11.75
N ALA A 44 14.60 -13.55 11.14
CA ALA A 44 14.37 -13.61 9.70
C ALA A 44 13.37 -12.55 9.21
N ASN A 45 12.45 -12.10 10.08
CA ASN A 45 11.58 -10.96 9.81
C ASN A 45 12.23 -9.60 10.13
N GLY A 46 13.56 -9.54 10.35
CA GLY A 46 14.30 -8.30 10.22
C GLY A 46 14.17 -7.81 8.78
N SER A 47 13.19 -6.94 8.54
CA SER A 47 12.78 -6.51 7.21
C SER A 47 13.99 -6.08 6.39
N ALA A 48 14.29 -6.85 5.34
CA ALA A 48 15.30 -6.46 4.35
C ALA A 48 15.02 -5.01 3.92
N GLY A 49 16.03 -4.15 4.01
CA GLY A 49 15.94 -2.77 3.58
C GLY A 49 15.60 -2.70 2.09
N HIS A 50 14.88 -1.63 1.71
CA HIS A 50 14.33 -1.47 0.37
C HIS A 50 15.35 -1.67 -0.77
N LEU A 51 16.61 -1.28 -0.53
CA LEU A 51 17.70 -1.31 -1.51
C LEU A 51 18.86 -2.21 -1.08
N ASP A 52 18.65 -3.17 -0.17
CA ASP A 52 19.72 -4.03 0.36
C ASP A 52 20.49 -4.81 -0.73
N LYS A 53 19.92 -4.95 -1.93
CA LYS A 53 20.52 -5.66 -3.07
C LYS A 53 20.85 -4.78 -4.29
N ALA A 54 20.58 -3.47 -4.23
CA ALA A 54 20.82 -2.57 -5.36
C ALA A 54 22.28 -2.09 -5.40
N ASP A 55 22.86 -1.92 -6.60
CA ASP A 55 24.18 -1.28 -6.73
C ASP A 55 23.99 0.24 -6.62
N CYS A 56 24.86 0.91 -5.87
CA CYS A 56 24.84 2.37 -5.74
C CYS A 56 24.89 3.07 -7.12
N ALA A 57 25.61 2.49 -8.08
CA ALA A 57 25.76 3.01 -9.43
C ALA A 57 24.48 2.97 -10.28
N ASP A 58 23.48 2.18 -9.89
CA ASP A 58 22.19 2.13 -10.61
C ASP A 58 21.39 3.43 -10.47
N CYS A 59 21.68 4.20 -9.41
CA CYS A 59 20.96 5.41 -9.05
C CYS A 59 21.88 6.63 -8.94
N HIS A 60 23.04 6.50 -8.33
CA HIS A 60 23.92 7.63 -8.01
C HIS A 60 25.00 7.83 -9.07
N LEU A 61 25.21 9.09 -9.45
CA LEU A 61 26.25 9.47 -10.42
C LEU A 61 27.66 9.17 -9.90
N GLY A 62 27.86 9.20 -8.58
CA GLY A 62 29.11 8.84 -7.92
C GLY A 62 29.43 7.33 -7.90
N GLY A 63 28.54 6.49 -8.41
CA GLY A 63 28.75 5.04 -8.47
C GLY A 63 28.91 4.42 -7.07
N LYS A 64 29.85 3.47 -6.95
CA LYS A 64 30.19 2.78 -5.69
C LYS A 64 30.87 3.68 -4.65
N ASN A 65 31.39 4.83 -5.08
CA ASN A 65 32.12 5.77 -4.23
C ASN A 65 31.26 6.99 -3.84
N VAL A 66 29.92 6.85 -3.90
CA VAL A 66 29.00 7.92 -3.53
C VAL A 66 29.30 8.42 -2.11
N THR A 67 29.46 9.73 -1.96
CA THR A 67 29.65 10.41 -0.68
C THR A 67 28.41 11.23 -0.34
N VAL A 68 28.31 11.71 0.90
CA VAL A 68 27.18 12.55 1.34
C VAL A 68 27.00 13.79 0.46
N GLN A 69 28.11 14.39 0.00
CA GLN A 69 28.09 15.61 -0.82
C GLN A 69 27.54 15.38 -2.22
N GLN A 70 27.73 14.18 -2.78
CA GLN A 70 27.28 13.81 -4.13
C GLN A 70 26.06 12.87 -4.13
N ALA A 71 25.57 12.44 -2.96
CA ALA A 71 24.46 11.49 -2.85
C ALA A 71 23.17 12.00 -3.51
N GLY A 72 22.97 13.32 -3.57
CA GLY A 72 21.84 13.90 -4.30
C GLY A 72 21.95 13.79 -5.82
N MET A 73 23.15 13.61 -6.37
CA MET A 73 23.39 13.58 -7.82
C MET A 73 23.07 12.19 -8.37
N LEU A 74 22.03 12.13 -9.21
CA LEU A 74 21.48 10.88 -9.72
C LEU A 74 21.73 10.74 -11.22
N VAL A 75 21.85 9.50 -11.70
CA VAL A 75 22.09 9.18 -13.12
C VAL A 75 20.88 9.47 -14.01
N ALA A 76 19.70 9.67 -13.42
CA ALA A 76 18.47 10.10 -14.08
C ALA A 76 17.54 10.80 -13.07
N SER A 77 16.39 11.30 -13.52
CA SER A 77 15.37 11.83 -12.59
C SER A 77 14.89 10.72 -11.65
N GLN A 78 14.45 11.09 -10.45
CA GLN A 78 13.92 10.12 -9.49
C GLN A 78 12.68 9.42 -10.04
N GLU A 79 11.84 10.12 -10.80
CA GLU A 79 10.67 9.54 -11.43
C GLU A 79 11.06 8.42 -12.39
N ALA A 80 12.09 8.64 -13.20
CA ALA A 80 12.60 7.62 -14.11
C ALA A 80 13.23 6.44 -13.37
N LEU A 81 14.04 6.69 -12.34
CA LEU A 81 14.69 5.65 -11.53
C LEU A 81 13.66 4.79 -10.78
N CYS A 82 12.77 5.43 -10.03
CA CYS A 82 11.75 4.77 -9.23
C CYS A 82 10.75 4.00 -10.11
N SER A 83 10.39 4.52 -11.28
CA SER A 83 9.44 3.85 -12.19
C SER A 83 9.90 2.49 -12.71
N LYS A 84 11.22 2.20 -12.69
CA LYS A 84 11.75 0.90 -13.11
C LYS A 84 11.19 -0.24 -12.24
N CYS A 85 10.98 0.03 -10.95
CA CYS A 85 10.45 -0.93 -9.98
C CYS A 85 9.02 -0.60 -9.53
N HIS A 86 8.63 0.69 -9.55
CA HIS A 86 7.33 1.19 -9.09
C HIS A 86 6.59 1.97 -10.19
N PRO A 87 6.29 1.36 -11.35
CA PRO A 87 5.67 2.07 -12.48
C PRO A 87 4.28 2.60 -12.17
N ALA A 88 3.55 1.94 -11.26
CA ALA A 88 2.24 2.39 -10.80
C ALA A 88 2.33 3.62 -9.91
N ALA A 89 3.39 3.73 -9.09
CA ALA A 89 3.51 4.79 -8.10
C ALA A 89 3.51 6.18 -8.75
N ILE A 90 4.20 6.37 -9.88
CA ILE A 90 4.22 7.63 -10.61
C ILE A 90 2.82 8.08 -11.08
N LYS A 91 1.92 7.14 -11.38
CA LYS A 91 0.57 7.45 -11.86
C LYS A 91 -0.38 7.87 -10.73
N VAL A 92 -0.05 7.51 -9.50
CA VAL A 92 -0.92 7.67 -8.32
C VAL A 92 -0.24 8.42 -7.19
N SER A 93 0.99 8.89 -7.35
CA SER A 93 1.67 9.71 -6.36
C SER A 93 1.20 11.15 -6.45
N HIS A 94 1.51 11.91 -5.40
CA HIS A 94 1.58 13.37 -5.53
C HIS A 94 2.51 13.72 -6.70
N PRO A 95 2.22 14.79 -7.48
CA PRO A 95 3.15 15.26 -8.49
C PRO A 95 4.58 15.44 -7.93
N SER A 96 5.59 15.18 -8.76
CA SER A 96 7.00 15.31 -8.42
C SER A 96 7.83 15.71 -9.66
N GLY A 97 9.11 15.99 -9.48
CA GLY A 97 10.01 16.45 -10.55
C GLY A 97 9.81 17.92 -10.90
N PHE A 98 9.38 18.75 -9.95
CA PHE A 98 9.17 20.18 -10.15
C PHE A 98 9.62 21.01 -8.95
N GLN A 99 10.06 22.24 -9.20
CA GLN A 99 10.39 23.19 -8.14
C GLN A 99 9.11 23.72 -7.47
N PRO A 100 8.89 23.48 -6.16
CA PRO A 100 7.69 23.95 -5.49
C PRO A 100 7.73 25.47 -5.27
N ARG A 101 6.56 26.11 -5.27
CA ARG A 101 6.44 27.55 -5.02
C ARG A 101 6.83 27.93 -3.58
N THR A 102 6.47 27.06 -2.64
CA THR A 102 6.80 27.21 -1.23
C THR A 102 7.83 26.15 -0.87
N ARG A 103 8.94 26.56 -0.26
CA ARG A 103 9.94 25.61 0.20
C ARG A 103 9.37 24.79 1.36
N PRO A 104 9.37 23.44 1.27
CA PRO A 104 8.93 22.60 2.37
C PRO A 104 9.83 22.79 3.60
N VAL A 105 9.31 22.40 4.77
CA VAL A 105 10.11 22.36 6.01
C VAL A 105 11.30 21.40 5.85
N ALA A 106 12.37 21.63 6.61
CA ALA A 106 13.66 20.93 6.44
C ALA A 106 13.59 19.39 6.47
N MET A 107 12.58 18.82 7.14
CA MET A 107 12.32 17.37 7.16
C MET A 107 11.98 16.78 5.78
N TYR A 108 11.48 17.61 4.86
CA TYR A 108 11.13 17.24 3.48
C TYR A 108 12.12 17.94 2.53
N PRO A 109 13.36 17.42 2.41
CA PRO A 109 14.38 18.05 1.59
C PRO A 109 13.99 18.01 0.11
N LEU A 110 14.29 19.09 -0.60
CA LEU A 110 14.27 19.10 -2.06
C LEU A 110 15.51 18.39 -2.59
N ASP A 111 15.47 17.96 -3.84
CA ASP A 111 16.66 17.43 -4.49
C ASP A 111 17.74 18.53 -4.67
N TRP A 112 18.90 18.15 -5.20
CA TRP A 112 20.03 19.07 -5.41
C TRP A 112 19.73 20.21 -6.40
N LYS A 113 18.68 20.07 -7.24
CA LYS A 113 18.19 21.12 -8.15
C LYS A 113 17.13 22.01 -7.50
N GLY A 114 16.66 21.64 -6.31
CA GLY A 114 15.54 22.31 -5.65
C GLY A 114 14.17 21.77 -6.06
N ASP A 115 14.10 20.59 -6.67
CA ASP A 115 12.84 19.97 -7.06
C ASP A 115 12.23 19.13 -5.91
N LEU A 116 10.89 19.15 -5.83
CA LEU A 116 10.11 18.21 -5.05
C LEU A 116 10.14 16.86 -5.77
N THR A 117 10.74 15.84 -5.16
CA THR A 117 10.92 14.51 -5.76
C THR A 117 10.39 13.41 -4.85
N CYS A 118 10.41 12.15 -5.30
CA CYS A 118 10.02 11.00 -4.48
C CYS A 118 10.77 10.98 -3.13
N SER A 119 12.07 11.26 -3.15
CA SER A 119 12.94 11.29 -1.96
C SER A 119 12.66 12.44 -1.00
N THR A 120 11.88 13.44 -1.41
CA THR A 120 11.43 14.51 -0.53
C THR A 120 10.49 13.96 0.54
N CYS A 121 9.60 13.04 0.16
CA CYS A 121 8.68 12.39 1.09
C CYS A 121 9.20 11.03 1.58
N HIS A 122 10.03 10.34 0.79
CA HIS A 122 10.51 9.00 1.11
C HIS A 122 12.01 8.99 1.51
N ALA A 123 12.32 8.35 2.63
CA ALA A 123 13.66 7.92 3.00
C ALA A 123 14.01 6.64 2.21
N VAL A 124 14.48 6.82 0.97
CA VAL A 124 14.74 5.72 0.02
C VAL A 124 15.68 4.62 0.52
N HIS A 125 16.61 4.95 1.42
CA HIS A 125 17.53 4.00 2.08
C HIS A 125 17.02 3.50 3.45
N GLY A 126 15.79 3.87 3.81
CA GLY A 126 15.18 3.54 5.09
C GLY A 126 14.60 2.13 5.14
N ARG A 127 14.03 1.81 6.30
CA ARG A 127 13.38 0.51 6.60
C ARG A 127 11.96 0.65 7.15
N GLY A 128 11.41 1.87 7.15
CA GLY A 128 10.09 2.16 7.68
C GLY A 128 8.95 1.82 6.69
N PRO A 129 7.71 1.62 7.17
CA PRO A 129 6.55 1.39 6.32
C PRO A 129 6.39 2.49 5.26
N GLY A 130 6.31 2.09 3.99
CA GLY A 130 6.23 3.02 2.86
C GLY A 130 7.42 3.98 2.75
N LEU A 131 8.50 3.76 3.51
CA LEU A 131 9.70 4.60 3.56
C LEU A 131 9.42 6.08 3.87
N MET A 132 8.30 6.42 4.49
CA MET A 132 7.92 7.82 4.69
C MET A 132 8.89 8.55 5.63
N ARG A 133 9.20 9.81 5.30
CA ARG A 133 9.93 10.73 6.18
C ARG A 133 8.99 11.32 7.22
N GLY A 134 9.42 11.27 8.48
CA GLY A 134 8.65 11.81 9.60
C GLY A 134 7.44 10.96 9.95
N THR A 135 6.53 11.55 10.73
CA THR A 135 5.34 10.88 11.26
C THR A 135 4.02 11.44 10.71
N LYS A 136 4.08 12.58 10.00
CA LYS A 136 2.90 13.21 9.41
C LYS A 136 2.35 12.35 8.28
N LEU A 137 1.04 12.15 8.28
CA LEU A 137 0.29 11.38 7.30
C LEU A 137 -1.02 12.10 6.99
N GLY A 138 -1.68 11.73 5.89
CA GLY A 138 -2.97 12.30 5.49
C GLY A 138 -2.92 13.83 5.47
N ARG A 139 -3.95 14.47 6.04
CA ARG A 139 -4.08 15.92 6.16
C ARG A 139 -2.82 16.61 6.68
N GLU A 140 -2.21 16.07 7.73
CA GLU A 140 -1.06 16.72 8.36
C GLU A 140 0.14 16.77 7.43
N LEU A 141 0.31 15.75 6.58
CA LEU A 141 1.36 15.78 5.57
C LEU A 141 1.05 16.80 4.48
N CYS A 142 -0.18 16.84 3.98
CA CYS A 142 -0.56 17.81 2.94
C CYS A 142 -0.31 19.25 3.43
N LEU A 143 -0.62 19.52 4.70
CA LEU A 143 -0.38 20.80 5.37
C LEU A 143 1.08 21.12 5.64
N ALA A 144 2.01 20.19 5.40
CA ALA A 144 3.44 20.48 5.47
C ALA A 144 3.93 21.36 4.29
N CYS A 145 3.16 21.40 3.19
CA CYS A 145 3.48 22.19 1.99
C CYS A 145 2.34 23.14 1.56
N HIS A 146 1.09 22.80 1.85
CA HIS A 146 -0.08 23.57 1.45
C HIS A 146 -0.75 24.24 2.65
N ASP A 147 -1.28 25.45 2.46
CA ASP A 147 -2.12 26.12 3.45
C ASP A 147 -3.59 25.66 3.35
N ALA A 148 -4.41 26.05 4.32
CA ALA A 148 -5.84 25.75 4.29
C ALA A 148 -6.56 26.42 3.09
N ASP A 149 -6.06 27.56 2.61
CA ASP A 149 -6.63 28.31 1.48
C ASP A 149 -6.54 27.54 0.17
N PHE A 150 -5.44 26.82 -0.04
CA PHE A 150 -5.24 25.94 -1.17
C PHE A 150 -6.38 24.91 -1.27
N PHE A 151 -6.74 24.28 -0.15
CA PHE A 151 -7.81 23.29 -0.08
C PHE A 151 -9.19 23.92 -0.23
N ARG A 152 -9.44 25.09 0.38
CA ARG A 152 -10.72 25.83 0.23
C ARG A 152 -11.08 26.15 -1.21
N LYS A 153 -10.08 26.31 -2.09
CA LYS A 153 -10.26 26.59 -3.51
C LYS A 153 -10.59 25.35 -4.35
N MET A 154 -10.52 24.16 -3.77
CA MET A 154 -10.93 22.91 -4.42
C MET A 154 -12.45 22.77 -4.37
N ARG A 155 -13.00 22.02 -5.33
CA ARG A 155 -14.46 21.83 -5.46
C ARG A 155 -15.11 21.23 -4.20
N ASP A 156 -14.38 20.38 -3.50
CA ASP A 156 -14.80 19.71 -2.27
C ASP A 156 -14.15 20.31 -1.00
N GLY A 157 -13.54 21.50 -1.11
CA GLY A 157 -12.79 22.11 -0.01
C GLY A 157 -11.56 21.30 0.43
N GLY A 158 -11.07 20.37 -0.40
CA GLY A 158 -9.93 19.50 -0.13
C GLY A 158 -10.23 18.33 0.80
N ALA A 159 -11.51 18.09 1.15
CA ALA A 159 -11.92 16.97 1.99
C ALA A 159 -11.39 15.62 1.49
N SER A 160 -11.36 15.39 0.17
CA SER A 160 -10.84 14.18 -0.47
C SER A 160 -9.33 13.99 -0.34
N LEU A 161 -8.55 15.04 -0.08
CA LEU A 161 -7.09 14.97 0.05
C LEU A 161 -6.64 14.80 1.51
N MET A 162 -7.54 15.03 2.47
CA MET A 162 -7.24 15.05 3.90
C MET A 162 -7.05 13.65 4.50
N VAL A 163 -7.28 12.58 3.74
CA VAL A 163 -7.12 11.18 4.16
C VAL A 163 -5.95 10.49 3.42
N GLY A 164 -5.15 11.24 2.66
CA GLY A 164 -4.18 10.67 1.72
C GLY A 164 -2.91 10.02 2.32
N HIS A 165 -2.79 8.70 2.15
CA HIS A 165 -1.65 8.03 1.51
C HIS A 165 -2.09 6.68 0.94
N LEU A 166 -1.94 6.49 -0.38
CA LEU A 166 -2.38 5.33 -1.18
C LEU A 166 -1.85 3.93 -0.77
N SER A 167 -1.30 3.75 0.42
CA SER A 167 -0.71 2.47 0.83
C SER A 167 -0.75 2.12 2.32
N LYS A 168 -1.42 2.86 3.23
CA LYS A 168 -1.37 2.52 4.67
C LYS A 168 -2.74 2.16 5.27
N GLY A 169 -2.84 0.93 5.76
CA GLY A 169 -3.88 0.49 6.69
C GLY A 169 -5.19 0.17 6.00
N ILE A 170 -5.33 -1.09 5.56
CA ILE A 170 -6.60 -1.60 5.09
C ILE A 170 -7.06 -2.64 6.08
N ASP A 171 -8.11 -2.30 6.81
CA ASP A 171 -8.91 -3.29 7.52
C ASP A 171 -9.73 -4.11 6.51
N SER A 172 -9.69 -5.42 6.67
CA SER A 172 -10.15 -6.45 5.73
C SER A 172 -11.67 -6.63 5.61
N ASN A 173 -12.47 -5.75 6.23
CA ASN A 173 -13.93 -5.95 6.38
C ASN A 173 -14.81 -5.01 5.54
N ALA A 174 -14.25 -4.16 4.68
CA ALA A 174 -15.02 -3.44 3.66
C ALA A 174 -15.28 -4.36 2.43
N PRO A 175 -16.28 -4.09 1.57
CA PRO A 175 -16.51 -4.83 0.32
C PRO A 175 -15.20 -4.98 -0.48
N ALA A 176 -15.11 -5.99 -1.35
CA ALA A 176 -13.94 -6.39 -2.15
C ALA A 176 -13.38 -5.32 -3.10
N LEU A 177 -13.09 -4.13 -2.59
CA LEU A 177 -12.44 -3.02 -3.25
C LEU A 177 -10.93 -3.20 -3.15
N ASP A 178 -10.20 -2.65 -4.11
CA ASP A 178 -8.76 -2.55 -4.02
C ASP A 178 -8.33 -1.45 -3.02
N SER A 179 -7.05 -1.41 -2.68
CA SER A 179 -6.47 -0.46 -1.74
C SER A 179 -6.70 1.00 -2.13
N TYR A 180 -6.67 1.30 -3.43
CA TYR A 180 -6.87 2.65 -3.93
C TYR A 180 -8.33 3.04 -3.88
N SER A 181 -9.23 2.16 -4.34
CA SER A 181 -10.67 2.42 -4.31
C SER A 181 -11.17 2.63 -2.88
N ARG A 182 -10.73 1.83 -1.90
CA ARG A 182 -11.13 2.04 -0.50
C ARG A 182 -10.81 3.43 0.00
N GLN A 183 -9.62 3.95 -0.30
CA GLN A 183 -9.20 5.28 0.16
C GLN A 183 -9.98 6.40 -0.52
N CYS A 184 -10.36 6.22 -1.79
CA CYS A 184 -11.33 7.13 -2.40
C CYS A 184 -12.66 7.09 -1.62
N MET A 185 -13.14 5.90 -1.27
CA MET A 185 -14.42 5.71 -0.61
C MET A 185 -14.46 6.10 0.87
N GLU A 186 -13.31 6.22 1.56
CA GLU A 186 -13.24 6.78 2.92
C GLU A 186 -13.89 8.16 3.01
N CYS A 187 -13.80 8.95 1.93
CA CYS A 187 -14.50 10.22 1.81
C CYS A 187 -15.73 10.14 0.90
N HIS A 188 -15.60 9.53 -0.29
CA HIS A 188 -16.67 9.53 -1.30
C HIS A 188 -17.87 8.66 -0.91
N GLY A 189 -17.69 7.66 -0.03
CA GLY A 189 -18.75 6.77 0.44
C GLY A 189 -19.63 7.34 1.56
N GLN A 190 -19.16 8.38 2.25
CA GLN A 190 -19.87 9.02 3.37
C GLN A 190 -20.02 10.53 3.18
N SER A 191 -19.75 11.07 1.98
CA SER A 191 -19.80 12.51 1.75
C SER A 191 -21.20 13.05 2.06
N GLY A 192 -21.29 13.99 3.01
CA GLY A 192 -22.53 14.64 3.41
C GLY A 192 -23.17 15.53 2.34
N ASP A 193 -22.52 15.73 1.18
CA ASP A 193 -23.11 16.35 0.00
C ASP A 193 -23.72 15.28 -0.92
N PRO A 194 -25.06 15.16 -1.00
CA PRO A 194 -25.74 14.18 -1.84
C PRO A 194 -25.41 14.30 -3.33
N ARG A 195 -24.88 15.45 -3.79
CA ARG A 195 -24.48 15.66 -5.19
C ARG A 195 -23.13 15.04 -5.53
N LEU A 196 -22.32 14.72 -4.52
CA LEU A 196 -20.99 14.13 -4.65
C LEU A 196 -20.93 12.68 -4.16
N ALA A 197 -22.04 12.19 -3.59
CA ALA A 197 -22.14 10.82 -3.09
C ALA A 197 -21.84 9.81 -4.21
N THR A 198 -20.77 9.06 -4.00
CA THR A 198 -20.49 7.84 -4.77
C THR A 198 -20.72 6.68 -3.83
N LEU A 199 -21.56 5.73 -4.23
CA LEU A 199 -21.82 4.53 -3.45
C LEU A 199 -21.27 3.33 -4.19
N VAL A 200 -20.55 2.47 -3.48
CA VAL A 200 -20.21 1.14 -3.99
C VAL A 200 -21.17 0.17 -3.31
N ASP A 201 -22.01 -0.49 -4.10
CA ASP A 201 -22.93 -1.48 -3.55
C ASP A 201 -22.20 -2.80 -3.20
N LYS A 202 -22.92 -3.72 -2.56
CA LYS A 202 -22.38 -5.02 -2.15
C LYS A 202 -21.82 -5.88 -3.29
N ASN A 203 -22.15 -5.56 -4.55
CA ASN A 203 -21.66 -6.25 -5.73
C ASN A 203 -20.40 -5.57 -6.32
N GLY A 204 -19.86 -4.55 -5.66
CA GLY A 204 -18.72 -3.79 -6.16
C GLY A 204 -19.09 -2.83 -7.29
N VAL A 205 -20.36 -2.44 -7.44
CA VAL A 205 -20.74 -1.47 -8.49
C VAL A 205 -20.73 -0.06 -7.92
N ALA A 206 -19.87 0.78 -8.47
CA ALA A 206 -19.84 2.22 -8.20
C ALA A 206 -21.04 2.91 -8.88
N ARG A 207 -21.75 3.71 -8.09
CA ARG A 207 -22.94 4.47 -8.47
C ARG A 207 -22.72 5.93 -8.15
N HIS A 208 -22.75 6.76 -9.17
CA HIS A 208 -22.51 8.21 -9.06
C HIS A 208 -23.83 8.96 -8.93
N ALA A 209 -23.94 9.88 -7.98
CA ALA A 209 -25.13 10.72 -7.82
C ALA A 209 -25.47 11.55 -9.08
N SER A 210 -24.48 11.89 -9.90
CA SER A 210 -24.60 12.78 -11.06
C SER A 210 -25.19 12.15 -12.33
N ARG A 211 -25.96 11.05 -12.24
CA ARG A 211 -26.43 10.26 -13.40
C ARG A 211 -25.31 9.75 -14.33
N SER A 212 -24.09 9.61 -13.81
CA SER A 212 -23.00 8.99 -14.56
C SER A 212 -23.24 7.49 -14.73
N ILE A 213 -22.51 6.86 -15.65
CA ILE A 213 -22.60 5.42 -15.91
C ILE A 213 -22.14 4.65 -14.67
N ASN A 214 -22.94 3.68 -14.23
CA ASN A 214 -22.55 2.75 -13.17
C ASN A 214 -21.51 1.79 -13.71
N HIS A 215 -20.46 1.51 -12.94
CA HIS A 215 -19.39 0.62 -13.37
C HIS A 215 -18.86 -0.20 -12.19
N PRO A 216 -18.37 -1.43 -12.45
CA PRO A 216 -17.75 -2.22 -11.40
C PRO A 216 -16.41 -1.59 -10.97
N VAL A 217 -16.06 -1.78 -9.69
CA VAL A 217 -14.80 -1.41 -9.05
C VAL A 217 -14.39 -2.53 -8.09
N GLY A 218 -13.09 -2.74 -7.90
CA GLY A 218 -12.54 -3.89 -7.18
C GLY A 218 -12.62 -5.22 -7.94
N VAL A 219 -13.15 -5.24 -9.17
CA VAL A 219 -13.32 -6.47 -9.95
C VAL A 219 -12.03 -6.88 -10.67
N ASN A 220 -11.75 -8.18 -10.72
CA ASN A 220 -10.61 -8.69 -11.45
C ASN A 220 -10.84 -8.58 -12.97
N TYR A 221 -10.04 -7.76 -13.63
CA TYR A 221 -10.20 -7.48 -15.05
C TYR A 221 -9.94 -8.73 -15.91
N GLN A 222 -8.97 -9.57 -15.53
CA GLN A 222 -8.68 -10.80 -16.27
C GLN A 222 -9.84 -11.80 -16.18
N GLN A 223 -10.50 -11.90 -15.03
CA GLN A 223 -11.71 -12.73 -14.93
C GLN A 223 -12.83 -12.19 -15.81
N ALA A 224 -13.03 -10.87 -15.84
CA ALA A 224 -14.02 -10.24 -16.72
C ALA A 224 -13.74 -10.53 -18.21
N THR A 225 -12.48 -10.51 -18.63
CA THR A 225 -12.12 -10.81 -20.04
C THR A 225 -12.48 -12.22 -20.48
N ASN A 226 -12.60 -13.18 -19.56
CA ASN A 226 -12.99 -14.56 -19.88
C ASN A 226 -14.47 -14.67 -20.30
N PHE A 227 -15.30 -13.67 -19.99
CA PHE A 227 -16.71 -13.62 -20.39
C PHE A 227 -16.93 -12.96 -21.77
N GLY A 228 -15.87 -12.44 -22.41
CA GLY A 228 -15.92 -11.79 -23.72
C GLY A 228 -16.36 -10.32 -23.68
N GLY A 229 -16.15 -9.60 -24.79
CA GLY A 229 -16.48 -8.17 -24.90
C GLY A 229 -15.48 -7.24 -24.19
N TYR A 230 -14.28 -7.72 -23.88
CA TYR A 230 -13.20 -6.96 -23.27
C TYR A 230 -11.88 -7.13 -24.02
N ARG A 231 -11.13 -6.04 -24.08
CA ARG A 231 -9.76 -6.04 -24.60
C ARG A 231 -8.82 -6.84 -23.70
N PRO A 232 -7.73 -7.43 -24.23
CA PRO A 232 -6.75 -8.10 -23.40
C PRO A 232 -6.14 -7.16 -22.37
N ARG A 233 -5.95 -7.63 -21.12
CA ARG A 233 -5.38 -6.85 -20.01
C ARG A 233 -4.12 -6.07 -20.39
N ARG A 234 -3.18 -6.72 -21.11
CA ARG A 234 -1.92 -6.10 -21.56
C ARG A 234 -2.10 -4.92 -22.52
N VAL A 235 -3.22 -4.83 -23.22
CA VAL A 235 -3.55 -3.70 -24.10
C VAL A 235 -4.08 -2.55 -23.25
N VAL A 236 -4.97 -2.86 -22.30
CA VAL A 236 -5.58 -1.88 -21.39
C VAL A 236 -4.55 -1.23 -20.47
N GLU A 237 -3.64 -2.01 -19.89
CA GLU A 237 -2.62 -1.53 -18.95
C GLU A 237 -1.60 -0.54 -19.56
N ARG A 238 -1.56 -0.42 -20.90
CA ARG A 238 -0.76 0.61 -21.57
C ARG A 238 -1.32 2.02 -21.33
N LYS A 239 -2.61 2.14 -21.06
CA LYS A 239 -3.33 3.42 -20.93
C LYS A 239 -3.95 3.58 -19.55
N LEU A 240 -4.62 2.55 -19.05
CA LEU A 240 -5.28 2.56 -17.74
C LEU A 240 -4.39 1.87 -16.71
N LEU A 241 -4.55 2.24 -15.44
CA LEU A 241 -3.91 1.52 -14.34
C LEU A 241 -4.87 0.44 -13.83
N LEU A 242 -4.42 -0.80 -13.69
CA LEU A 242 -5.19 -1.88 -13.06
C LEU A 242 -4.40 -2.39 -11.83
N PRO A 243 -4.50 -1.72 -10.67
CA PRO A 243 -3.77 -2.14 -9.47
C PRO A 243 -4.11 -3.59 -9.13
N ASP A 244 -3.09 -4.43 -9.00
CA ASP A 244 -3.24 -5.88 -8.76
C ASP A 244 -4.14 -6.60 -9.79
N GLY A 245 -4.29 -6.02 -10.99
CA GLY A 245 -5.18 -6.52 -12.04
C GLY A 245 -6.65 -6.21 -11.84
N LEU A 246 -6.99 -5.34 -10.88
CA LEU A 246 -8.35 -4.95 -10.54
C LEU A 246 -8.75 -3.65 -11.26
N VAL A 247 -10.02 -3.52 -11.61
CA VAL A 247 -10.61 -2.23 -12.01
C VAL A 247 -10.78 -1.38 -10.76
N SER A 248 -10.03 -0.30 -10.65
CA SER A 248 -9.99 0.58 -9.49
C SER A 248 -10.54 1.97 -9.82
N CYS A 249 -10.88 2.78 -8.82
CA CYS A 249 -11.17 4.21 -9.01
C CYS A 249 -10.06 4.90 -9.83
N VAL A 250 -8.79 4.57 -9.57
CA VAL A 250 -7.64 5.14 -10.30
C VAL A 250 -7.44 4.58 -11.71
N SER A 251 -8.19 3.55 -12.11
CA SER A 251 -8.22 3.08 -13.49
C SER A 251 -8.88 4.08 -14.43
N CYS A 252 -9.78 4.92 -13.90
CA CYS A 252 -10.55 5.89 -14.67
C CYS A 252 -10.34 7.33 -14.20
N HIS A 253 -9.96 7.55 -12.93
CA HIS A 253 -9.86 8.88 -12.33
C HIS A 253 -8.43 9.25 -11.94
N HIS A 254 -8.08 10.52 -12.12
CA HIS A 254 -6.87 11.11 -11.55
C HIS A 254 -7.11 11.52 -10.08
N GLY A 255 -6.36 10.92 -9.15
CA GLY A 255 -6.49 11.20 -7.71
C GLY A 255 -5.93 12.57 -7.28
N TYR A 256 -4.80 13.00 -7.84
CA TYR A 256 -4.03 14.16 -7.36
C TYR A 256 -3.83 15.25 -8.43
N LEU A 257 -4.93 15.73 -9.03
CA LEU A 257 -4.92 16.89 -9.94
C LEU A 257 -5.72 18.06 -9.35
N LYS A 258 -5.46 19.27 -9.88
CA LYS A 258 -6.25 20.48 -9.55
C LYS A 258 -7.76 20.25 -9.75
N GLU A 259 -8.11 19.50 -10.80
CA GLU A 259 -9.45 18.94 -11.01
C GLU A 259 -9.48 17.51 -10.45
N HIS A 260 -9.62 17.38 -9.13
CA HIS A 260 -9.68 16.08 -8.44
C HIS A 260 -10.77 15.18 -9.07
N GLY A 261 -10.44 13.91 -9.27
CA GLY A 261 -11.39 12.94 -9.83
C GLY A 261 -11.70 13.16 -11.31
N LYS A 262 -10.94 13.99 -12.03
CA LYS A 262 -11.08 14.08 -13.49
C LYS A 262 -10.75 12.73 -14.13
N LEU A 263 -11.46 12.40 -15.21
CA LEU A 263 -11.21 11.18 -15.95
C LEU A 263 -9.86 11.20 -16.66
N ILE A 264 -9.19 10.05 -16.68
CA ILE A 264 -7.92 9.87 -17.38
C ILE A 264 -8.08 9.78 -18.90
N VAL A 265 -9.31 9.49 -19.37
CA VAL A 265 -9.74 9.54 -20.77
C VAL A 265 -11.13 10.18 -20.83
N THR A 266 -11.39 10.99 -21.87
CA THR A 266 -12.70 11.61 -22.07
C THR A 266 -13.83 10.56 -22.25
N GLN A 267 -15.01 10.87 -21.73
CA GLN A 267 -16.23 10.08 -21.94
C GLN A 267 -16.91 10.36 -23.29
N ALA A 268 -16.47 11.37 -24.05
CA ALA A 268 -17.09 11.73 -25.32
C ALA A 268 -17.10 10.54 -26.31
N GLY A 269 -18.27 10.19 -26.81
CA GLY A 269 -18.45 9.05 -27.73
C GLY A 269 -18.08 7.70 -27.10
N SER A 270 -18.28 7.53 -25.78
CA SER A 270 -17.93 6.30 -25.05
C SER A 270 -16.46 5.89 -25.13
N LYS A 271 -15.55 6.83 -25.46
CA LYS A 271 -14.11 6.57 -25.62
C LYS A 271 -13.51 5.85 -24.42
N LEU A 272 -13.86 6.28 -23.19
CA LEU A 272 -13.42 5.61 -21.97
C LEU A 272 -13.88 4.14 -21.91
N CYS A 273 -15.12 3.83 -22.29
CA CYS A 273 -15.64 2.46 -22.30
C CYS A 273 -14.83 1.58 -23.27
N TYR A 274 -14.51 2.12 -24.45
CA TYR A 274 -13.72 1.44 -25.47
C TYR A 274 -12.23 1.27 -25.11
N GLU A 275 -11.76 1.84 -24.01
CA GLU A 275 -10.43 1.49 -23.50
C GLU A 275 -10.40 0.09 -22.87
N CYS A 276 -11.55 -0.37 -22.37
CA CYS A 276 -11.71 -1.69 -21.76
C CYS A 276 -12.48 -2.67 -22.65
N HIS A 277 -13.43 -2.19 -23.43
CA HIS A 277 -14.34 -3.02 -24.22
C HIS A 277 -13.93 -3.08 -25.70
N ASP A 278 -14.19 -4.22 -26.33
CA ASP A 278 -14.07 -4.46 -27.78
C ASP A 278 -15.42 -4.81 -28.42
N ILE A 279 -16.47 -4.14 -27.91
CA ILE A 279 -17.86 -4.23 -28.37
C ILE A 279 -18.14 -3.38 -29.61
#